data_AF-A0A7Y0ZWL5-F1
#
_entry.id   AF-A0A7Y0ZWL5-F1
#
_cell.length_a   1.000
_cell.length_b   1.000
_cell.length_c   1.000
_cell.angle_alpha   90.00
_cell.angle_beta   90.00
_cell.angle_gamma   90.00
#
_symmetry.space_group_name_H-M   'P 1'
#
loop_
_entity.id
_entity.type
_entity.pdbx_description
1 polymer ?
#
loop_
_entity_poly.entity_id
_entity_poly.type
_entity_poly.pdbx_seq_one_letter_code
_entity_poly.pdbx_strand_id
1 'polypeptide(L)'
;MARLDMEVSVEGAEDLLRPLAEAIKSLEHFPEFPLQVFRDLVANSLHDISVGFDGAALATGDLRGVCRPGRNLELVTAALLALNTYLHR
;
A
#
# COMPACT_ATOMS: atom_id res chain seq x y z
N MET A 1 17.19 33.10 3.20
CA MET A 1 16.94 31.64 3.14
C MET A 1 15.47 31.46 2.81
N ALA A 2 15.15 30.93 1.62
CA ALA A 2 13.77 30.62 1.26
C ALA A 2 13.36 29.34 1.98
N ARG A 3 12.27 29.39 2.77
CA ARG A 3 11.62 28.19 3.31
C ARG A 3 10.90 27.53 2.13
N LEU A 4 11.33 26.32 1.76
CA LEU A 4 10.58 25.45 0.87
C LEU A 4 9.51 24.78 1.75
N ASP A 5 8.27 25.26 1.65
CA ASP A 5 7.11 24.59 2.22
C ASP A 5 6.84 23.35 1.36
N MET A 6 7.31 22.20 1.83
CA MET A 6 7.14 20.92 1.13
C MET A 6 5.79 20.34 1.51
N GLU A 7 4.83 20.39 0.58
CA GLU A 7 3.55 19.72 0.73
C GLU A 7 3.75 18.22 0.53
N VAL A 8 3.44 17.43 1.55
CA VAL A 8 3.57 15.97 1.55
C VAL A 8 2.18 15.37 1.36
N SER A 9 1.95 14.76 0.20
CA SER A 9 0.71 14.03 -0.09
C SER A 9 0.95 12.52 -0.06
N VAL A 10 -0.02 11.77 0.46
CA VAL A 10 -0.02 10.31 0.46
C VAL A 10 -0.84 9.84 -0.74
N GLU A 11 -0.18 9.39 -1.80
CA GLU A 11 -0.85 8.91 -3.02
C GLU A 11 -1.06 7.39 -2.98
N GLY A 12 -2.19 6.92 -3.50
CA GLY A 12 -2.44 5.49 -3.77
C GLY A 12 -2.69 4.61 -2.55
N ALA A 13 -2.70 5.18 -1.34
CA ALA A 13 -2.97 4.41 -0.11
C ALA A 13 -4.42 3.89 -0.07
N GLU A 14 -5.42 4.69 -0.46
CA GLU A 14 -6.81 4.23 -0.46
C GLU A 14 -7.07 3.12 -1.48
N ASP A 15 -6.50 3.25 -2.68
CA ASP A 15 -6.63 2.27 -3.77
C ASP A 15 -6.00 0.92 -3.41
N LEU A 16 -5.03 0.91 -2.49
CA LEU A 16 -4.32 -0.28 -2.06
C LEU A 16 -4.92 -0.88 -0.78
N LEU A 17 -5.33 -0.03 0.17
CA LEU A 17 -5.85 -0.46 1.47
C LEU A 17 -7.27 -1.02 1.39
N ARG A 18 -8.15 -0.47 0.53
CA ARG A 18 -9.54 -0.95 0.42
C ARG A 18 -9.62 -2.37 -0.13
N PRO A 19 -9.01 -2.72 -1.28
CA PRO A 19 -9.03 -4.09 -1.78
C PRO A 19 -8.36 -5.07 -0.83
N LEU A 20 -7.29 -4.64 -0.14
CA LEU A 20 -6.61 -5.45 0.85
C LEU A 20 -7.52 -5.80 2.04
N ALA A 21 -8.24 -4.81 2.58
CA ALA A 21 -9.16 -5.02 3.70
C ALA A 21 -10.31 -5.98 3.30
N GLU A 22 -10.83 -5.84 2.08
CA GLU A 22 -11.85 -6.74 1.54
C GLU A 22 -11.31 -8.17 1.38
N ALA A 23 -10.09 -8.33 0.85
CA ALA A 23 -9.46 -9.65 0.70
C ALA A 23 -9.24 -10.32 2.06
N ILE A 24 -8.71 -9.60 3.06
CA ILE A 24 -8.50 -10.14 4.42
C ILE A 24 -9.83 -10.57 5.03
N LYS A 25 -10.88 -9.75 4.90
CA LYS A 25 -12.22 -10.09 5.39
C LYS A 25 -12.81 -11.31 4.69
N SER A 26 -12.57 -11.46 3.39
CA SER A 26 -12.99 -12.64 2.65
C SER A 26 -12.28 -13.90 3.17
N LEU A 27 -10.98 -13.80 3.42
CA LEU A 27 -10.13 -14.87 3.90
C LEU A 27 -10.44 -15.32 5.34
N GLU A 28 -11.11 -14.50 6.15
CA GLU A 28 -11.61 -14.89 7.49
C GLU A 28 -12.56 -16.09 7.47
N HIS A 29 -13.23 -16.33 6.34
CA HIS A 29 -14.21 -17.41 6.20
C HIS A 29 -13.55 -18.78 5.94
N PHE A 30 -12.22 -18.84 5.77
CA PHE A 30 -11.48 -20.07 5.51
C PHE A 30 -10.83 -20.59 6.80
N PRO A 31 -11.37 -21.67 7.42
CA PRO A 31 -10.92 -22.13 8.74
C PRO A 31 -9.47 -22.66 8.77
N GLU A 32 -8.94 -23.11 7.63
CA GLU A 32 -7.54 -23.57 7.51
C GLU A 32 -6.58 -22.47 7.09
N PHE A 33 -7.07 -21.26 6.81
CA PHE A 33 -6.23 -20.17 6.32
C PHE A 33 -5.45 -19.52 7.48
N PRO A 34 -4.10 -19.37 7.39
CA PRO A 34 -3.29 -18.78 8.44
C PRO A 34 -3.40 -17.24 8.45
N LEU A 35 -4.61 -16.74 8.70
CA LEU A 35 -4.98 -15.32 8.60
C LEU A 35 -4.08 -14.42 9.44
N GLN A 36 -3.72 -14.85 10.64
CA GLN A 36 -2.87 -14.08 11.54
C GLN A 36 -1.48 -13.83 10.94
N VAL A 37 -0.87 -14.84 10.30
CA VAL A 37 0.44 -14.71 9.64
C VAL A 37 0.38 -13.68 8.52
N PHE A 38 -0.68 -13.68 7.72
CA PHE A 38 -0.85 -12.71 6.64
C PHE A 38 -1.16 -11.29 7.15
N ARG A 39 -1.92 -11.17 8.25
CA ARG A 39 -2.14 -9.86 8.92
C ARG A 39 -0.83 -9.30 9.47
N ASP A 40 0.00 -10.14 10.10
CA ASP A 40 1.31 -9.75 10.61
C ASP A 40 2.24 -9.34 9.46
N LEU A 41 2.20 -10.04 8.32
CA LEU A 41 2.95 -9.70 7.12
C LEU A 41 2.54 -8.34 6.54
N VAL A 42 1.23 -8.06 6.47
CA VAL A 42 0.70 -6.75 6.07
C VAL A 42 1.14 -5.66 7.04
N ALA A 43 1.02 -5.89 8.35
CA ALA A 43 1.43 -4.93 9.38
C ALA A 43 2.92 -4.59 9.30
N ASN A 44 3.77 -5.60 9.09
CA ASN A 44 5.21 -5.40 8.88
C ASN A 44 5.50 -4.64 7.59
N SER A 45 4.71 -4.85 6.54
CA SER A 45 4.89 -4.17 5.25
C SER A 45 4.38 -2.73 5.25
N LEU A 46 3.43 -2.38 6.13
CA LEU A 46 2.94 -0.99 6.30
C LEU A 46 4.00 -0.03 6.82
N HIS A 47 5.03 -0.53 7.50
CA HIS A 47 6.14 0.28 8.00
C HIS A 47 7.13 0.67 6.90
N ASP A 48 7.04 0.04 5.72
CA ASP A 48 7.86 0.35 4.56
C ASP A 48 7.15 1.43 3.73
N ILE A 49 7.54 2.69 3.93
CA ILE A 49 7.02 3.84 3.20
C ILE A 49 8.12 4.33 2.26
N SER A 50 7.80 4.43 0.97
CA SER A 50 8.70 5.02 -0.01
C SER A 50 8.44 6.53 -0.08
N VAL A 51 9.49 7.32 0.13
CA VAL A 51 9.44 8.79 -0.02
C VAL A 51 10.13 9.15 -1.32
N GLY A 52 9.41 9.84 -2.20
CA GLY A 52 9.90 10.29 -3.49
C GLY A 52 9.46 11.72 -3.80
N PHE A 53 9.90 12.22 -4.95
CA PHE A 53 9.42 13.48 -5.51
C PHE A 53 8.41 13.18 -6.62
N ASP A 54 7.36 13.98 -6.70
CA ASP A 54 6.46 13.92 -7.85
C ASP A 54 7.21 14.40 -9.09
N GLY A 55 7.52 13.47 -10.00
CA GLY A 55 8.22 13.78 -11.25
C GLY A 55 7.44 14.72 -12.17
N ALA A 56 6.10 14.69 -12.12
CA ALA A 56 5.26 15.57 -12.94
C ALA A 56 5.30 17.01 -12.39
N ALA A 57 5.15 17.17 -11.08
CA ALA A 57 5.32 18.47 -10.42
C ALA A 57 6.74 19.02 -10.61
N LEU A 58 7.76 18.17 -10.44
CA LEU A 58 9.16 18.53 -10.61
C LEU A 58 9.46 19.02 -12.03
N ALA A 59 8.87 18.39 -13.06
CA ALA A 59 9.00 18.82 -14.45
C ALA A 59 8.39 20.23 -14.70
N THR A 60 7.43 20.65 -13.88
CA THR A 60 6.83 22.00 -13.92
C THR A 60 7.50 23.01 -12.98
N GLY A 61 8.59 22.62 -12.31
CA GLY A 61 9.31 23.47 -11.36
C GLY A 61 8.68 23.56 -9.96
N ASP A 62 7.70 22.70 -9.67
CA ASP A 62 7.05 22.57 -8.37
C ASP A 62 7.65 21.40 -7.58
N LEU A 63 8.03 21.63 -6.33
CA LEU A 63 8.81 20.69 -5.53
C LEU A 63 7.90 20.01 -4.51
N ARG A 64 7.23 18.93 -4.96
CA ARG A 64 6.28 18.16 -4.14
C ARG A 64 6.87 16.83 -3.68
N GLY A 65 6.71 16.56 -2.38
CA GLY A 65 7.03 15.28 -1.77
C GLY A 65 5.85 14.33 -1.88
N VAL A 66 6.10 13.10 -2.29
CA VAL A 66 5.09 12.05 -2.33
C VAL A 66 5.51 10.90 -1.43
N CYS A 67 4.61 10.51 -0.54
CA CYS A 67 4.72 9.28 0.21
C CYS A 67 3.89 8.22 -0.49
N ARG A 68 4.51 7.09 -0.85
CA ARG A 68 3.85 5.94 -1.47
C ARG A 68 4.01 4.70 -0.61
N PRO A 69 3.05 3.76 -0.68
CA PRO A 69 3.22 2.39 -0.20
C PRO A 69 4.59 1.83 -0.63
N GLY A 70 5.32 1.20 0.30
CA GLY A 70 6.52 0.48 -0.05
C GLY A 70 6.22 -0.69 -0.98
N ARG A 71 7.20 -1.06 -1.80
CA ARG A 71 7.09 -2.16 -2.76
C ARG A 71 6.67 -3.48 -2.12
N ASN A 72 7.07 -3.71 -0.86
CA ASN A 72 6.67 -4.91 -0.12
C ASN A 72 5.16 -4.95 0.14
N LEU A 73 4.56 -3.81 0.48
CA LEU A 73 3.12 -3.71 0.70
C LEU A 73 2.34 -3.92 -0.61
N GLU A 74 2.83 -3.40 -1.72
CA GLU A 74 2.25 -3.66 -3.05
C GLU A 74 2.25 -5.15 -3.39
N LEU A 75 3.39 -5.83 -3.17
CA LEU A 75 3.54 -7.26 -3.46
C LEU A 75 2.65 -8.12 -2.56
N VAL A 76 2.60 -7.83 -1.27
CA VAL A 76 1.76 -8.56 -0.31
C VAL A 76 0.28 -8.40 -0.65
N THR A 77 -0.14 -7.19 -1.01
CA THR A 77 -1.51 -6.93 -1.46
C THR A 77 -1.84 -7.68 -2.74
N ALA A 78 -0.98 -7.64 -3.75
CA ALA A 78 -1.18 -8.40 -4.98
C ALA A 78 -1.28 -9.91 -4.74
N ALA A 79 -0.42 -10.47 -3.87
CA ALA A 79 -0.44 -11.88 -3.52
C ALA A 79 -1.73 -12.28 -2.79
N LEU A 80 -2.17 -11.46 -1.82
CA LEU A 80 -3.43 -11.70 -1.09
C LEU A 80 -4.65 -11.62 -1.99
N LEU A 81 -4.70 -10.66 -2.92
CA LEU A 81 -5.78 -10.55 -3.90
C LEU A 81 -5.81 -11.74 -4.86
N ALA A 82 -4.66 -12.18 -5.35
CA ALA A 82 -4.56 -13.36 -6.20
C ALA A 82 -5.01 -14.62 -5.45
N LEU A 83 -4.58 -14.79 -4.20
CA LEU A 83 -5.00 -15.91 -3.37
C LEU A 83 -6.50 -15.88 -3.08
N ASN A 84 -7.04 -14.71 -2.75
CA ASN A 84 -8.46 -14.54 -2.52
C ASN A 84 -9.27 -14.95 -3.77
N THR A 85 -8.82 -14.53 -4.94
CA THR A 85 -9.45 -14.89 -6.23
C THR A 85 -9.37 -16.38 -6.50
N TYR A 86 -8.26 -17.03 -6.16
CA TYR A 86 -8.08 -18.48 -6.31
C TYR A 86 -9.01 -19.28 -5.41
N LEU A 87 -9.19 -18.86 -4.16
CA LEU A 87 -10.02 -19.56 -3.17
C LEU A 87 -11.53 -19.40 -3.39
N HIS A 88 -11.95 -18.37 -4.14
CA HIS A 88 -13.36 -18.12 -4.47
C HIS A 88 -13.73 -18.52 -5.91
N ARG A 89 -12.83 -19.21 -6.63
CA ARG A 89 -13.16 -19.90 -7.88
C ARG A 89 -13.81 -21.26 -7.59
#